data_AF-A0A924X4A7-F1
#
_entry.id   AF-A0A924X4A7-F1
#
_cell.length_a   1.000
_cell.length_b   1.000
_cell.length_c   1.000
_cell.angle_alpha   90.00
_cell.angle_beta   90.00
_cell.angle_gamma   90.00
#
_symmetry.space_group_name_H-M   'P 1'
#
loop_
_entity.id
_entity.type
_entity.pdbx_description
1 polymer ?
#
loop_
_entity_poly.entity_id
_entity_poly.type
_entity_poly.pdbx_seq_one_letter_code
_entity_poly.pdbx_strand_id
1 'polypeptide(L)'
;MFGLLALAFVAAPSWQVDPDYRTHLAYLAHDLSGSITETRTLANVPGYQPDITNIIYRDFRQLGMPVPARANEDQLKLYLKLLNWPAGLDSEISARKTFAPFLMFDIPGGEALEAFIAKPGNVILKLAVIDTINRAFTADRPLKATISKSRGAIEAMMPFSTIYVKPVQSVTAKTDSERARASTAGVIAVHRALLAAYEETFTKFGEDSTTVYFAELRHAKSESAITGARVFAIARQPLVFDTFRDLPMPQDPKNVFLSALLLVKLTDYAAPTPVTQVQLDDVLAWHEVWSHMLEVGSIYDRRRH
;
A
#
# COMPACT_ATOMS: atom_id res chain seq x y z
N MET A 1 -11.05 47.64 -13.61
CA MET A 1 -10.73 46.67 -12.53
C MET A 1 -11.27 45.32 -12.98
N PHE A 2 -10.47 44.56 -13.74
CA PHE A 2 -10.86 43.25 -14.24
C PHE A 2 -10.28 42.19 -13.30
N GLY A 3 -11.16 41.53 -12.54
CA GLY A 3 -10.78 40.36 -11.75
C GLY A 3 -10.57 39.18 -12.69
N LEU A 4 -9.33 38.68 -12.77
CA LEU A 4 -9.06 37.37 -13.33
C LEU A 4 -9.60 36.33 -12.34
N LEU A 5 -10.70 35.68 -12.70
CA LEU A 5 -11.04 34.38 -12.14
C LEU A 5 -9.99 33.38 -12.66
N ALA A 6 -9.09 32.96 -11.79
CA ALA A 6 -8.29 31.77 -12.01
C ALA A 6 -9.22 30.57 -11.91
N LEU A 7 -9.69 30.08 -13.06
CA LEU A 7 -10.27 28.74 -13.15
C LEU A 7 -9.15 27.75 -12.83
N ALA A 8 -9.18 27.16 -11.64
CA ALA A 8 -8.35 26.02 -11.31
C ALA A 8 -8.69 24.89 -12.30
N PHE A 9 -7.78 24.62 -13.23
CA PHE A 9 -7.88 23.45 -14.09
C PHE A 9 -7.72 22.22 -13.20
N VAL A 10 -8.82 21.54 -12.88
CA VAL A 10 -8.75 20.20 -12.29
C VAL A 10 -8.18 19.30 -13.37
N ALA A 11 -6.91 18.91 -13.22
CA ALA A 11 -6.25 18.00 -14.15
C ALA A 11 -7.05 16.69 -14.24
N ALA A 12 -7.38 16.26 -15.46
CA ALA A 12 -8.08 15.00 -15.66
C ALA A 12 -7.23 13.81 -15.15
N PRO A 13 -7.84 12.77 -14.56
CA PRO A 13 -7.09 11.60 -14.09
C PRO A 13 -6.41 10.87 -15.24
N SER A 14 -5.15 10.50 -15.04
CA SER A 14 -4.37 9.69 -15.99
C SER A 14 -4.20 8.23 -15.54
N TRP A 15 -4.75 7.88 -14.38
CA TRP A 15 -4.80 6.54 -13.81
C TRP A 15 -6.22 6.20 -13.34
N GLN A 16 -6.48 4.91 -13.18
CA GLN A 16 -7.71 4.37 -12.59
C GLN A 16 -7.40 3.09 -11.84
N VAL A 17 -8.22 2.75 -10.85
CA VAL A 17 -8.11 1.47 -10.13
C VAL A 17 -8.31 0.31 -11.11
N ASP A 18 -7.51 -0.75 -10.97
CA ASP A 18 -7.70 -1.99 -11.70
C ASP A 18 -8.76 -2.86 -10.99
N PRO A 19 -9.98 -2.97 -11.56
CA PRO A 19 -11.09 -3.62 -10.88
C PRO A 19 -10.89 -5.13 -10.69
N ASP A 20 -10.04 -5.77 -11.50
CA ASP A 20 -9.85 -7.22 -11.42
C ASP A 20 -9.00 -7.60 -10.21
N TYR A 21 -8.06 -6.74 -9.81
CA TYR A 21 -7.16 -6.96 -8.68
C TYR A 21 -7.63 -6.33 -7.37
N ARG A 22 -8.66 -5.46 -7.42
CA ARG A 22 -9.31 -4.88 -6.24
C ARG A 22 -8.32 -4.14 -5.31
N THR A 23 -8.79 -3.76 -4.14
CA THR A 23 -7.98 -3.09 -3.12
C THR A 23 -7.75 -4.02 -1.94
N HIS A 24 -6.52 -4.07 -1.44
CA HIS A 24 -6.13 -4.99 -0.37
C HIS A 24 -5.77 -4.24 0.90
N LEU A 25 -6.29 -4.70 2.04
CA LEU A 25 -5.85 -4.27 3.37
C LEU A 25 -5.16 -5.45 4.04
N ALA A 26 -3.87 -5.34 4.32
CA ALA A 26 -3.10 -6.46 4.83
C ALA A 26 -3.25 -6.58 6.35
N TYR A 27 -3.62 -7.75 6.85
CA TYR A 27 -3.75 -8.03 8.28
C TYR A 27 -2.66 -9.00 8.71
N LEU A 28 -1.78 -8.57 9.62
CA LEU A 28 -0.73 -9.43 10.16
C LEU A 28 -1.25 -10.22 11.36
N ALA A 29 -1.45 -11.52 11.18
CA ALA A 29 -1.91 -12.39 12.26
C ALA A 29 -0.80 -12.69 13.26
N HIS A 30 -1.10 -12.48 14.54
CA HIS A 30 -0.24 -12.86 15.66
C HIS A 30 -0.59 -14.24 16.25
N ASP A 31 -1.86 -14.64 16.18
CA ASP A 31 -2.34 -15.93 16.67
C ASP A 31 -2.61 -16.90 15.50
N LEU A 32 -1.81 -17.97 15.46
CA LEU A 32 -1.88 -19.03 14.45
C LEU A 32 -2.66 -20.27 14.92
N SER A 33 -3.26 -20.23 16.11
CA SER A 33 -3.97 -21.36 16.72
C SER A 33 -5.39 -21.55 16.18
N GLY A 34 -5.99 -20.49 15.61
CA GLY A 34 -7.36 -20.52 15.11
C GLY A 34 -7.54 -21.15 13.73
N SER A 35 -8.79 -21.31 13.31
CA SER A 35 -9.16 -21.57 11.92
C SER A 35 -9.47 -20.26 11.20
N ILE A 36 -9.23 -20.21 9.88
CA ILE A 36 -9.78 -19.16 9.01
C ILE A 36 -11.28 -19.48 8.84
N THR A 37 -12.08 -19.25 9.87
CA THR A 37 -13.42 -19.82 9.95
C THR A 37 -14.49 -18.98 9.25
N GLU A 38 -14.21 -17.73 8.87
CA GLU A 38 -15.27 -16.77 8.53
C GLU A 38 -15.08 -16.01 7.22
N THR A 39 -13.96 -16.20 6.53
CA THR A 39 -13.69 -15.50 5.28
C THR A 39 -13.41 -16.48 4.16
N ARG A 40 -14.36 -16.55 3.21
CA ARG A 40 -14.21 -17.37 2.01
C ARG A 40 -12.95 -16.93 1.28
N THR A 41 -12.05 -17.89 1.04
CA THR A 41 -10.91 -17.70 0.15
C THR A 41 -11.43 -17.27 -1.22
N LEU A 42 -10.85 -16.21 -1.79
CA LEU A 42 -11.22 -15.76 -3.13
C LEU A 42 -10.77 -16.81 -4.15
N ALA A 43 -11.73 -17.44 -4.83
CA ALA A 43 -11.48 -18.36 -5.95
C ALA A 43 -11.50 -17.66 -7.32
N ASN A 44 -11.92 -16.38 -7.37
CA ASN A 44 -12.46 -15.74 -8.58
C ASN A 44 -11.81 -14.41 -8.98
N VAL A 45 -10.49 -14.24 -8.78
CA VAL A 45 -9.75 -13.30 -9.65
C VAL A 45 -9.24 -14.15 -10.82
N PRO A 46 -9.55 -13.86 -12.10
CA PRO A 46 -9.12 -14.71 -13.22
C PRO A 46 -7.60 -14.99 -13.17
N GLY A 47 -7.19 -16.26 -13.07
CA GLY A 47 -5.78 -16.68 -12.88
C GLY A 47 -5.22 -16.61 -11.47
N TYR A 48 -6.04 -16.27 -10.49
CA TYR A 48 -5.68 -16.24 -9.09
C TYR A 48 -6.20 -17.52 -8.44
N GLN A 49 -5.41 -18.59 -8.49
CA GLN A 49 -5.53 -19.63 -7.48
C GLN A 49 -4.62 -19.19 -6.32
N PRO A 50 -5.15 -18.90 -5.12
CA PRO A 50 -4.27 -18.77 -3.97
C PRO A 50 -3.75 -20.18 -3.66
N ASP A 51 -2.57 -20.32 -3.08
CA ASP A 51 -2.72 -20.31 -1.64
C ASP A 51 -1.78 -19.36 -0.93
N ILE A 52 -0.52 -19.22 -1.37
CA ILE A 52 0.41 -18.33 -0.67
C ILE A 52 1.50 -17.73 -1.56
N THR A 53 1.61 -16.40 -1.56
CA THR A 53 2.84 -15.71 -1.95
C THR A 53 3.82 -15.75 -0.78
N ASN A 54 5.01 -16.28 -1.01
CA ASN A 54 6.06 -16.38 -0.01
C ASN A 54 7.21 -15.41 -0.32
N ILE A 55 7.29 -14.34 0.46
CA ILE A 55 8.36 -13.34 0.39
C ILE A 55 9.36 -13.67 1.51
N ILE A 56 10.66 -13.66 1.21
CA ILE A 56 11.69 -13.80 2.25
C ILE A 56 11.52 -12.66 3.25
N TYR A 57 11.42 -13.00 4.54
CA TYR A 57 11.01 -12.03 5.55
C TYR A 57 12.02 -10.88 5.71
N ARG A 58 13.32 -11.22 5.70
CA ARG A 58 14.41 -10.22 5.70
C ARG A 58 14.23 -9.23 4.54
N ASP A 59 14.05 -9.73 3.32
CA ASP A 59 13.99 -8.87 2.12
C ASP A 59 12.75 -7.96 2.17
N PHE A 60 11.61 -8.48 2.67
CA PHE A 60 10.41 -7.67 2.91
C PHE A 60 10.66 -6.56 3.94
N ARG A 61 11.40 -6.85 5.01
CA ARG A 61 11.81 -5.84 6.00
C ARG A 61 12.79 -4.81 5.44
N GLN A 62 13.72 -5.22 4.59
CA GLN A 62 14.69 -4.33 3.94
C GLN A 62 14.03 -3.30 3.02
N LEU A 63 12.83 -3.59 2.51
CA LEU A 63 11.98 -2.61 1.80
C LEU A 63 11.36 -1.55 2.73
N GLY A 64 11.63 -1.60 4.04
CA GLY A 64 11.11 -0.64 5.03
C GLY A 64 9.69 -0.94 5.52
N MET A 65 9.13 -2.11 5.19
CA MET A 65 7.78 -2.52 5.58
C MET A 65 7.64 -2.53 7.12
N PRO A 66 6.56 -1.96 7.68
CA PRO A 66 6.38 -1.82 9.13
C PRO A 66 5.88 -3.12 9.76
N VAL A 67 6.72 -4.15 9.72
CA VAL A 67 6.48 -5.47 10.32
C VAL A 67 7.47 -5.69 11.47
N PRO A 68 7.11 -6.50 12.50
CA PRO A 68 7.89 -6.61 13.73
C PRO A 68 9.24 -7.29 13.52
N ALA A 69 10.33 -6.73 14.01
CA ALA A 69 11.63 -7.40 13.98
C ALA A 69 11.57 -8.81 14.62
N ARG A 70 12.27 -9.79 14.03
CA ARG A 70 12.34 -11.16 14.56
C ARG A 70 13.77 -11.67 14.57
N ALA A 71 14.07 -12.62 15.47
CA ALA A 71 15.32 -13.36 15.37
C ALA A 71 15.30 -14.28 14.14
N ASN A 72 16.46 -14.52 13.54
CA ASN A 72 16.65 -15.43 12.40
C ASN A 72 15.75 -15.10 11.19
N GLU A 73 15.66 -13.83 10.80
CA GLU A 73 14.79 -13.36 9.70
C GLU A 73 15.05 -14.08 8.37
N ASP A 74 16.27 -14.56 8.15
CA ASP A 74 16.68 -15.37 6.99
C ASP A 74 16.00 -16.74 6.90
N GLN A 75 15.48 -17.23 8.03
CA GLN A 75 14.76 -18.49 8.12
C GLN A 75 13.24 -18.31 8.11
N LEU A 76 12.76 -17.08 7.91
CA LEU A 76 11.35 -16.73 7.93
C LEU A 76 10.86 -16.30 6.55
N LYS A 77 9.58 -16.55 6.30
CA LYS A 77 8.84 -16.05 5.15
C LYS A 77 7.58 -15.32 5.63
N LEU A 78 7.20 -14.30 4.88
CA LEU A 78 5.86 -13.74 4.93
C LEU A 78 4.96 -14.50 3.95
N TYR A 79 3.96 -15.16 4.51
CA TYR A 79 2.96 -15.95 3.82
C TYR A 79 1.68 -15.11 3.68
N LEU A 80 1.27 -14.81 2.45
CA LEU A 80 0.09 -13.99 2.14
C LEU A 80 -1.07 -14.80 1.56
N LYS A 81 -2.28 -14.62 2.09
CA LYS A 81 -3.53 -15.23 1.57
C LYS A 81 -4.61 -14.17 1.38
N LEU A 82 -5.30 -14.20 0.25
CA LEU A 82 -6.42 -13.28 -0.02
C LEU A 82 -7.75 -13.88 0.45
N LEU A 83 -8.49 -13.07 1.19
CA LEU A 83 -9.74 -13.43 1.84
C LEU A 83 -10.77 -12.33 1.55
N ASN A 84 -12.04 -12.72 1.45
CA ASN A 84 -13.11 -11.72 1.53
C ASN A 84 -12.94 -10.86 2.79
N TRP A 85 -13.47 -9.65 2.78
CA TRP A 85 -13.57 -8.87 4.02
C TRP A 85 -14.45 -9.60 5.05
N PRO A 86 -14.13 -9.57 6.36
CA PRO A 86 -14.94 -10.23 7.38
C PRO A 86 -16.39 -9.71 7.40
N ALA A 87 -17.34 -10.64 7.44
CA ALA A 87 -18.76 -10.30 7.46
C ALA A 87 -19.12 -9.48 8.72
N GLY A 88 -20.00 -8.49 8.55
CA GLY A 88 -20.45 -7.62 9.64
C GLY A 88 -19.48 -6.48 9.99
N LEU A 89 -18.30 -6.42 9.37
CA LEU A 89 -17.38 -5.29 9.49
C LEU A 89 -17.48 -4.39 8.27
N ASP A 90 -17.46 -3.08 8.51
CA ASP A 90 -17.49 -2.07 7.46
C ASP A 90 -16.10 -1.92 6.80
N SER A 91 -15.98 -2.48 5.59
CA SER A 91 -14.76 -2.40 4.79
C SER A 91 -14.49 -1.00 4.24
N GLU A 92 -15.55 -0.24 3.94
CA GLU A 92 -15.42 1.11 3.41
C GLU A 92 -14.75 2.02 4.44
N ILE A 93 -15.24 2.02 5.69
CA ILE A 93 -14.66 2.85 6.74
C ILE A 93 -13.17 2.49 6.96
N SER A 94 -12.86 1.20 6.96
CA SER A 94 -11.47 0.73 7.15
C SER A 94 -10.56 1.17 6.00
N ALA A 95 -11.03 1.03 4.76
CA ALA A 95 -10.30 1.44 3.57
C ALA A 95 -10.13 2.97 3.53
N ARG A 96 -11.18 3.74 3.80
CA ARG A 96 -11.13 5.21 3.87
C ARG A 96 -10.10 5.68 4.89
N LYS A 97 -10.14 5.14 6.11
CA LYS A 97 -9.18 5.47 7.17
C LYS A 97 -7.74 5.12 6.79
N THR A 98 -7.56 4.09 5.97
CA THR A 98 -6.24 3.64 5.51
C THR A 98 -5.67 4.55 4.40
N PHE A 99 -6.48 4.93 3.41
CA PHE A 99 -5.99 5.66 2.24
C PHE A 99 -6.04 7.19 2.40
N ALA A 100 -6.97 7.73 3.18
CA ALA A 100 -7.11 9.18 3.37
C ALA A 100 -5.82 9.86 3.89
N PRO A 101 -5.09 9.29 4.88
CA PRO A 101 -3.86 9.91 5.35
C PRO A 101 -2.81 10.12 4.27
N PHE A 102 -2.81 9.30 3.22
CA PHE A 102 -1.89 9.43 2.09
C PHE A 102 -2.35 10.44 1.02
N LEU A 103 -3.46 11.16 1.24
CA LEU A 103 -4.10 12.06 0.26
C LEU A 103 -4.58 11.36 -1.02
N MET A 104 -4.81 10.04 -0.96
CA MET A 104 -5.23 9.27 -2.13
C MET A 104 -6.60 9.66 -2.69
N PHE A 105 -7.46 10.28 -1.87
CA PHE A 105 -8.76 10.80 -2.32
C PHE A 105 -8.66 12.24 -2.86
N ASP A 106 -7.58 12.96 -2.54
CA ASP A 106 -7.40 14.37 -2.88
C ASP A 106 -6.61 14.57 -4.18
N ILE A 107 -5.99 13.52 -4.72
CA ILE A 107 -5.32 13.54 -6.03
C ILE A 107 -6.32 13.30 -7.18
N PRO A 108 -6.03 13.75 -8.43
CA PRO A 108 -6.84 13.42 -9.60
C PRO A 108 -7.09 11.91 -9.73
N GLY A 109 -8.37 11.51 -9.76
CA GLY A 109 -8.80 10.10 -9.76
C GLY A 109 -9.19 9.56 -8.37
N GLY A 110 -8.96 10.32 -7.30
CA GLY A 110 -9.27 9.96 -5.92
C GLY A 110 -10.76 9.71 -5.67
N GLU A 111 -11.66 10.53 -6.22
CA GLU A 111 -13.12 10.31 -6.13
C GLU A 111 -13.54 8.95 -6.71
N ALA A 112 -12.92 8.52 -7.82
CA ALA A 112 -13.19 7.23 -8.42
C ALA A 112 -12.68 6.07 -7.53
N LEU A 113 -11.53 6.24 -6.86
CA LEU A 113 -11.05 5.30 -5.85
C LEU A 113 -12.00 5.24 -4.65
N GLU A 114 -12.46 6.38 -4.16
CA GLU A 114 -13.41 6.51 -3.05
C GLU A 114 -14.73 5.77 -3.36
N ALA A 115 -15.31 6.02 -4.54
CA ALA A 115 -16.49 5.31 -5.02
C ALA A 115 -16.24 3.82 -5.26
N PHE A 116 -15.01 3.43 -5.62
CA PHE A 116 -14.63 2.03 -5.81
C PHE A 116 -14.59 1.28 -4.48
N ILE A 117 -13.97 1.83 -3.43
CA ILE A 117 -13.85 1.18 -2.11
C ILE A 117 -15.15 1.17 -1.30
N ALA A 118 -16.11 2.05 -1.63
CA ALA A 118 -17.45 2.05 -1.04
C ALA A 118 -18.25 0.77 -1.33
N LYS A 119 -17.82 -0.04 -2.30
CA LYS A 119 -18.41 -1.35 -2.60
C LYS A 119 -17.67 -2.42 -1.80
N PRO A 120 -18.31 -3.14 -0.85
CA PRO A 120 -17.61 -4.10 0.01
C PRO A 120 -16.86 -5.21 -0.74
N GLY A 121 -17.36 -5.62 -1.91
CA GLY A 121 -16.71 -6.63 -2.75
C GLY A 121 -15.37 -6.19 -3.34
N ASN A 122 -15.04 -4.89 -3.32
CA ASN A 122 -13.82 -4.31 -3.86
C ASN A 122 -12.70 -4.15 -2.82
N VAL A 123 -12.97 -4.45 -1.55
CA VAL A 123 -11.98 -4.42 -0.46
C VAL A 123 -11.75 -5.85 0.02
N ILE A 124 -10.50 -6.29 -0.05
CA ILE A 124 -10.06 -7.65 0.26
C ILE A 124 -9.16 -7.61 1.49
N LEU A 125 -9.33 -8.59 2.37
CA LEU A 125 -8.40 -8.81 3.46
C LEU A 125 -7.22 -9.64 2.95
N LYS A 126 -6.01 -9.06 2.95
CA LYS A 126 -4.77 -9.78 2.63
C LYS A 126 -4.17 -10.29 3.94
N LEU A 127 -4.54 -11.51 4.34
CA LEU A 127 -4.01 -12.16 5.53
C LEU A 127 -2.51 -12.41 5.36
N ALA A 128 -1.71 -11.92 6.31
CA ALA A 128 -0.28 -12.10 6.37
C ALA A 128 0.12 -12.91 7.62
N VAL A 129 0.96 -13.92 7.43
CA VAL A 129 1.49 -14.78 8.50
C VAL A 129 3.00 -14.86 8.35
N ILE A 130 3.73 -14.70 9.45
CA ILE A 130 5.19 -14.90 9.48
C ILE A 130 5.47 -16.28 10.08
N ASP A 131 6.08 -17.16 9.29
CA ASP A 131 6.42 -18.53 9.68
C ASP A 131 7.76 -18.95 9.04
N THR A 132 8.27 -20.11 9.46
CA THR A 132 9.52 -20.70 8.97
C THR A 132 9.48 -20.98 7.47
N ILE A 133 10.62 -20.81 6.81
CA ILE A 133 10.79 -20.91 5.36
C ILE A 133 10.34 -22.26 4.75
N ASN A 134 10.36 -23.31 5.58
CA ASN A 134 10.06 -24.70 5.22
C ASN A 134 8.61 -25.11 5.54
N ARG A 135 7.75 -24.16 5.93
CA ARG A 135 6.34 -24.44 6.18
C ARG A 135 5.68 -24.94 4.89
N ALA A 136 5.26 -26.21 4.90
CA ALA A 136 4.48 -26.83 3.85
C ALA A 136 2.99 -26.67 4.14
N PHE A 137 2.25 -26.12 3.18
CA PHE A 137 0.79 -25.97 3.26
C PHE A 137 0.14 -27.08 2.45
N THR A 138 -0.73 -27.84 3.11
CA THR A 138 -1.48 -28.95 2.50
C THR A 138 -2.93 -28.86 2.94
N ALA A 139 -3.81 -29.67 2.33
CA ALA A 139 -5.20 -29.78 2.77
C ALA A 139 -5.31 -30.13 4.27
N ASP A 140 -4.43 -30.99 4.77
CA ASP A 140 -4.40 -31.40 6.19
C ASP A 140 -3.67 -30.38 7.09
N ARG A 141 -2.89 -29.48 6.50
CA ARG A 141 -2.12 -28.43 7.19
C ARG A 141 -2.32 -27.08 6.50
N PRO A 142 -3.55 -26.55 6.48
CA PRO A 142 -3.82 -25.28 5.81
C PRO A 142 -3.17 -24.12 6.57
N LEU A 143 -3.11 -22.96 5.92
CA LEU A 143 -2.83 -21.72 6.63
C LEU A 143 -3.94 -21.49 7.67
N LYS A 144 -3.54 -21.30 8.93
CA LYS A 144 -4.42 -21.12 10.08
C LYS A 144 -4.07 -19.80 10.76
N ALA A 145 -5.08 -18.97 10.98
CA ALA A 145 -4.93 -17.69 11.66
C ALA A 145 -6.27 -17.25 12.25
N THR A 146 -6.24 -16.72 13.47
CA THR A 146 -7.39 -16.04 14.07
C THR A 146 -7.47 -14.62 13.51
N ILE A 147 -8.59 -14.32 12.84
CA ILE A 147 -8.90 -12.95 12.40
C ILE A 147 -9.81 -12.32 13.46
N SER A 148 -9.44 -11.15 13.94
CA SER A 148 -10.26 -10.43 14.92
C SER A 148 -11.63 -10.08 14.36
N LYS A 149 -12.66 -10.17 15.20
CA LYS A 149 -14.03 -9.70 14.88
C LYS A 149 -14.24 -8.22 15.20
N SER A 150 -13.20 -7.52 15.66
CA SER A 150 -13.25 -6.09 15.96
C SER A 150 -12.51 -5.31 14.88
N ARG A 151 -13.21 -4.35 14.24
CA ARG A 151 -12.61 -3.47 13.22
C ARG A 151 -11.35 -2.78 13.73
N GLY A 152 -11.40 -2.18 14.92
CA GLY A 152 -10.26 -1.46 15.49
C GLY A 152 -9.05 -2.37 15.74
N ALA A 153 -9.29 -3.63 16.10
CA ALA A 153 -8.21 -4.60 16.28
C ALA A 153 -7.62 -5.09 14.95
N ILE A 154 -8.43 -5.21 13.88
CA ILE A 154 -7.89 -5.47 12.54
C ILE A 154 -7.04 -4.28 12.10
N GLU A 155 -7.59 -3.06 12.15
CA GLU A 155 -6.91 -1.82 11.74
C GLU A 155 -5.56 -1.61 12.47
N ALA A 156 -5.48 -1.91 13.77
CA ALA A 156 -4.25 -1.82 14.54
C ALA A 156 -3.16 -2.81 14.08
N MET A 157 -3.55 -3.90 13.41
CA MET A 157 -2.67 -4.95 12.90
C MET A 157 -2.49 -4.87 11.38
N MET A 158 -2.71 -3.69 10.78
CA MET A 158 -2.55 -3.46 9.34
C MET A 158 -1.22 -2.79 9.01
N PRO A 159 -0.14 -3.55 8.73
CA PRO A 159 1.15 -2.96 8.39
C PRO A 159 1.17 -2.33 6.99
N PHE A 160 0.33 -2.79 6.07
CA PHE A 160 0.32 -2.23 4.71
C PHE A 160 -1.02 -2.41 4.01
N SER A 161 -1.19 -1.66 2.93
CA SER A 161 -2.33 -1.74 2.02
C SER A 161 -1.84 -1.71 0.58
N THR A 162 -2.62 -2.26 -0.34
CA THR A 162 -2.29 -2.28 -1.76
C THR A 162 -3.47 -1.75 -2.58
N ILE A 163 -3.19 -0.84 -3.50
CA ILE A 163 -4.06 -0.53 -4.63
C ILE A 163 -3.36 -0.95 -5.93
N TYR A 164 -4.13 -1.51 -6.87
CA TYR A 164 -3.64 -1.76 -8.21
C TYR A 164 -4.24 -0.75 -9.17
N VAL A 165 -3.40 -0.20 -10.03
CA VAL A 165 -3.79 0.87 -10.97
C VAL A 165 -3.34 0.55 -12.39
N LYS A 166 -4.10 1.09 -13.33
CA LYS A 166 -3.81 1.07 -14.76
C LYS A 166 -3.96 2.49 -15.34
N PRO A 167 -3.30 2.81 -16.46
CA PRO A 167 -3.55 4.07 -17.13
C PRO A 167 -5.01 4.18 -17.61
N VAL A 168 -5.54 5.40 -17.65
CA VAL A 168 -6.87 5.67 -18.23
C VAL A 168 -6.84 5.46 -19.74
N GLN A 169 -5.81 5.98 -20.41
CA GLN A 169 -5.63 5.82 -21.85
C GLN A 169 -4.83 4.56 -22.15
N SER A 170 -5.38 3.72 -23.03
CA SER A 170 -4.62 2.61 -23.59
C SER A 170 -3.57 3.16 -24.56
N VAL A 171 -2.32 2.73 -24.39
CA VAL A 171 -1.26 3.05 -25.35
C VAL A 171 -1.30 2.02 -26.47
N THR A 172 -1.22 2.48 -27.72
CA THR A 172 -1.02 1.58 -28.87
C THR A 172 0.36 0.96 -28.78
N ALA A 173 0.45 -0.22 -28.17
CA ALA A 173 1.68 -0.99 -28.01
C ALA A 173 1.62 -2.27 -28.85
N LYS A 174 2.62 -2.49 -29.69
CA LYS A 174 2.69 -3.59 -30.64
C LYS A 174 3.38 -4.81 -30.05
N THR A 175 4.34 -4.59 -29.15
CA THR A 175 5.09 -5.67 -28.50
C THR A 175 4.65 -5.90 -27.05
N ASP A 176 4.96 -7.08 -26.53
CA ASP A 176 4.72 -7.44 -25.13
C ASP A 176 5.48 -6.51 -24.16
N SER A 177 6.72 -6.15 -24.50
CA SER A 177 7.54 -5.24 -23.70
C SER A 177 6.99 -3.81 -23.73
N GLU A 178 6.49 -3.34 -24.87
CA GLU A 178 5.81 -2.05 -24.97
C GLU A 178 4.52 -2.03 -24.15
N ARG A 179 3.74 -3.12 -24.15
CA ARG A 179 2.52 -3.22 -23.34
C ARG A 179 2.84 -3.26 -21.84
N ALA A 180 3.85 -4.02 -21.44
CA ALA A 180 4.32 -4.06 -20.06
C ALA A 180 4.78 -2.67 -19.60
N ARG A 181 5.59 -1.98 -20.40
CA ARG A 181 6.00 -0.59 -20.11
C ARG A 181 4.81 0.37 -20.05
N ALA A 182 3.86 0.26 -20.97
CA ALA A 182 2.65 1.08 -20.97
C ALA A 182 1.80 0.86 -19.70
N SER A 183 1.74 -0.36 -19.18
CA SER A 183 0.99 -0.64 -17.94
C SER A 183 1.52 0.15 -16.73
N THR A 184 2.84 0.45 -16.68
CA THR A 184 3.47 1.22 -15.60
C THR A 184 2.99 2.66 -15.50
N ALA A 185 2.42 3.22 -16.57
CA ALA A 185 2.05 4.62 -16.65
C ALA A 185 1.02 5.03 -15.57
N GLY A 186 0.16 4.10 -15.13
CA GLY A 186 -0.78 4.36 -14.04
C GLY A 186 -0.07 4.66 -12.71
N VAL A 187 0.97 3.88 -12.36
CA VAL A 187 1.74 4.08 -11.12
C VAL A 187 2.56 5.38 -11.18
N ILE A 188 3.16 5.67 -12.34
CA ILE A 188 3.90 6.92 -12.57
C ILE A 188 2.97 8.14 -12.43
N ALA A 189 1.73 8.04 -12.91
CA ALA A 189 0.73 9.08 -12.76
C ALA A 189 0.34 9.31 -11.29
N VAL A 190 0.05 8.24 -10.54
CA VAL A 190 -0.22 8.33 -9.09
C VAL A 190 0.95 8.97 -8.35
N HIS A 191 2.18 8.53 -8.64
CA HIS A 191 3.40 9.05 -8.01
C HIS A 191 3.54 10.57 -8.18
N ARG A 192 3.39 11.07 -9.41
CA ARG A 192 3.47 12.52 -9.68
C ARG A 192 2.37 13.29 -8.97
N ALA A 193 1.15 12.74 -8.95
CA ALA A 193 0.02 13.38 -8.30
C ALA A 193 0.19 13.45 -6.78
N LEU A 194 0.69 12.38 -6.16
CA LEU A 194 1.02 12.34 -4.74
C LEU A 194 2.14 13.31 -4.38
N LEU A 195 3.22 13.35 -5.16
CA LEU A 195 4.31 14.31 -4.93
C LEU A 195 3.79 15.75 -4.97
N ALA A 196 3.00 16.10 -5.99
CA ALA A 196 2.42 17.43 -6.09
C ALA A 196 1.51 17.76 -4.89
N ALA A 197 0.64 16.84 -4.49
CA ALA A 197 -0.23 17.02 -3.31
C ALA A 197 0.58 17.15 -2.01
N TYR A 198 1.66 16.39 -1.86
CA TYR A 198 2.52 16.45 -0.67
C TYR A 198 3.32 17.76 -0.62
N GLU A 199 3.82 18.24 -1.75
CA GLU A 199 4.49 19.53 -1.86
C GLU A 199 3.55 20.71 -1.55
N GLU A 200 2.27 20.60 -1.90
CA GLU A 200 1.25 21.61 -1.59
C GLU A 200 0.79 21.56 -0.13
N THR A 201 0.68 20.37 0.46
CA THR A 201 -0.01 20.16 1.75
C THR A 201 0.95 20.04 2.93
N PHE A 202 2.13 19.46 2.74
CA PHE A 202 3.02 19.06 3.83
C PHE A 202 4.36 19.79 3.80
N THR A 203 5.03 19.84 4.94
CA THR A 203 6.38 20.42 5.03
C THR A 203 7.41 19.41 4.51
N LYS A 204 8.08 19.70 3.40
CA LYS A 204 9.27 18.95 2.98
C LYS A 204 10.43 19.23 3.95
N PHE A 205 10.97 18.19 4.56
CA PHE A 205 12.04 18.35 5.57
C PHE A 205 13.30 17.51 5.28
N GLY A 206 13.29 16.67 4.24
CA GLY A 206 14.47 15.91 3.85
C GLY A 206 14.33 15.22 2.50
N GLU A 207 15.46 14.83 1.93
CA GLU A 207 15.56 14.00 0.73
C GLU A 207 16.90 13.26 0.76
N ASP A 208 16.90 11.98 0.41
CA ASP A 208 18.11 11.19 0.16
C ASP A 208 18.20 10.77 -1.32
N SER A 209 19.13 9.88 -1.68
CA SER A 209 19.30 9.43 -3.07
C SER A 209 18.04 8.78 -3.66
N THR A 210 17.18 8.21 -2.83
CA THR A 210 16.06 7.32 -3.16
C THR A 210 14.69 7.81 -2.69
N THR A 211 14.62 8.67 -1.68
CA THR A 211 13.40 8.99 -0.94
C THR A 211 13.25 10.48 -0.69
N VAL A 212 12.03 10.99 -0.78
CA VAL A 212 11.65 12.35 -0.35
C VAL A 212 10.80 12.24 0.92
N TYR A 213 11.07 13.12 1.88
CA TYR A 213 10.39 13.13 3.18
C TYR A 213 9.54 14.38 3.37
N PHE A 214 8.27 14.17 3.68
CA PHE A 214 7.28 15.20 4.00
C PHE A 214 6.72 14.97 5.40
N ALA A 215 6.36 16.05 6.10
CA ALA A 215 5.78 15.96 7.44
C ALA A 215 4.53 16.84 7.60
N GLU A 216 3.54 16.27 8.28
CA GLU A 216 2.45 16.99 8.95
C GLU A 216 2.79 17.09 10.44
N LEU A 217 2.91 18.30 10.96
CA LEU A 217 3.31 18.54 12.35
C LEU A 217 2.10 18.59 13.27
N ARG A 218 2.19 17.93 14.43
CA ARG A 218 1.16 17.94 15.46
C ARG A 218 1.55 18.91 16.56
N HIS A 219 0.72 19.92 16.76
CA HIS A 219 0.94 20.94 17.77
C HIS A 219 0.20 20.59 19.07
N ALA A 220 0.79 20.98 20.21
CA ALA A 220 0.09 21.05 21.47
C ALA A 220 -1.04 22.08 21.41
N LYS A 221 -1.90 22.12 22.43
CA LYS A 221 -2.95 23.14 22.57
C LYS A 221 -2.40 24.58 22.51
N SER A 222 -1.13 24.79 22.84
CA SER A 222 -0.40 26.00 22.50
C SER A 222 0.28 25.80 21.14
N GLU A 223 -0.10 26.60 20.14
CA GLU A 223 0.34 26.48 18.74
C GLU A 223 1.87 26.55 18.55
N SER A 224 2.63 27.04 19.53
CA SER A 224 4.09 27.15 19.49
C SER A 224 4.86 25.85 19.75
N ALA A 225 4.23 24.83 20.33
CA ALA A 225 4.91 23.59 20.73
C ALA A 225 4.44 22.41 19.90
N ILE A 226 5.38 21.67 19.33
CA ILE A 226 5.16 20.47 18.51
C ILE A 226 5.34 19.25 19.41
N THR A 227 4.37 18.34 19.38
CA THR A 227 4.33 17.12 20.22
C THR A 227 4.45 15.84 19.40
N GLY A 228 4.36 15.92 18.08
CA GLY A 228 4.52 14.79 17.20
C GLY A 228 4.55 15.21 15.74
N ALA A 229 4.83 14.25 14.88
CA ALA A 229 4.86 14.45 13.44
C ALA A 229 4.33 13.20 12.75
N ARG A 230 3.60 13.37 11.67
CA ARG A 230 3.31 12.30 10.71
C ARG A 230 4.23 12.50 9.52
N VAL A 231 5.14 11.56 9.32
CA VAL A 231 6.14 11.60 8.25
C VAL A 231 5.72 10.68 7.13
N PHE A 232 5.79 11.20 5.91
CA PHE A 232 5.60 10.47 4.66
C PHE A 232 6.95 10.33 3.97
N ALA A 233 7.38 9.10 3.76
CA ALA A 233 8.56 8.75 2.98
C ALA A 233 8.10 8.16 1.65
N ILE A 234 8.30 8.91 0.56
CA ILE A 234 7.90 8.53 -0.79
C ILE A 234 9.13 8.32 -1.65
N ALA A 235 9.17 7.20 -2.38
CA ALA A 235 10.27 6.95 -3.32
C ALA A 235 10.34 8.07 -4.37
N ARG A 236 11.56 8.54 -4.70
CA ARG A 236 11.79 9.57 -5.73
C ARG A 236 11.33 9.14 -7.11
N GLN A 237 11.36 7.83 -7.36
CA GLN A 237 10.87 7.20 -8.57
C GLN A 237 10.19 5.88 -8.20
N PRO A 238 9.07 5.50 -8.84
CA PRO A 238 8.53 4.17 -8.72
C PRO A 238 9.53 3.12 -9.23
N LEU A 239 9.48 1.93 -8.66
CA LEU A 239 10.17 0.77 -9.21
C LEU A 239 9.46 0.36 -10.50
N VAL A 240 10.24 0.21 -11.58
CA VAL A 240 9.77 -0.26 -12.88
C VAL A 240 10.52 -1.54 -13.22
N PHE A 241 9.77 -2.59 -13.55
CA PHE A 241 10.32 -3.92 -13.79
C PHE A 241 10.36 -4.23 -15.29
N ASP A 242 11.44 -3.81 -15.96
CA ASP A 242 11.62 -4.05 -17.40
C ASP A 242 11.84 -5.55 -17.73
N THR A 243 12.43 -6.32 -16.81
CA THR A 243 12.68 -7.77 -16.94
C THR A 243 11.60 -8.60 -16.25
N PHE A 244 10.33 -8.19 -16.39
CA PHE A 244 9.19 -8.81 -15.71
C PHE A 244 9.10 -10.33 -15.92
N ARG A 245 9.60 -10.85 -17.05
CA ARG A 245 9.61 -12.29 -17.37
C ARG A 245 10.57 -13.11 -16.51
N ASP A 246 11.59 -12.48 -15.97
CA ASP A 246 12.68 -13.14 -15.23
C ASP A 246 12.50 -13.01 -13.71
N LEU A 247 11.48 -12.26 -13.27
CA LEU A 247 11.17 -12.10 -11.86
C LEU A 247 10.26 -13.24 -11.39
N PRO A 248 10.56 -13.89 -10.25
CA PRO A 248 9.68 -14.90 -9.67
C PRO A 248 8.39 -14.23 -9.18
N MET A 249 7.37 -14.24 -10.04
CA MET A 249 6.05 -13.69 -9.72
C MET A 249 5.14 -14.80 -9.16
N PRO A 250 4.35 -14.52 -8.12
CA PRO A 250 3.46 -15.52 -7.55
C PRO A 250 2.28 -15.76 -8.50
N GLN A 251 1.97 -17.03 -8.73
CA GLN A 251 0.70 -17.56 -9.23
C GLN A 251 0.49 -17.68 -10.76
N ASP A 252 1.14 -16.87 -11.61
CA ASP A 252 1.28 -17.19 -13.05
C ASP A 252 2.44 -16.41 -13.68
N PRO A 253 3.70 -16.79 -13.39
CA PRO A 253 4.86 -16.09 -13.94
C PRO A 253 4.97 -16.22 -15.46
N LYS A 254 4.03 -16.88 -16.15
CA LYS A 254 3.99 -16.89 -17.62
C LYS A 254 3.09 -15.79 -18.17
N ASN A 255 2.10 -15.32 -17.40
CA ASN A 255 1.08 -14.40 -17.90
C ASN A 255 0.81 -13.16 -17.04
N VAL A 256 1.10 -13.18 -15.73
CA VAL A 256 0.74 -12.09 -14.80
C VAL A 256 1.98 -11.59 -14.08
N PHE A 257 2.26 -10.29 -14.18
CA PHE A 257 3.50 -9.70 -13.70
C PHE A 257 3.29 -8.34 -13.04
N LEU A 258 4.03 -8.05 -11.97
CA LEU A 258 4.12 -6.70 -11.42
C LEU A 258 5.04 -5.90 -12.33
N SER A 259 4.50 -4.91 -13.03
CA SER A 259 5.25 -4.09 -13.99
C SER A 259 5.79 -2.81 -13.35
N ALA A 260 5.11 -2.30 -12.33
CA ALA A 260 5.58 -1.18 -11.53
C ALA A 260 5.08 -1.25 -10.08
N LEU A 261 5.83 -0.65 -9.17
CA LEU A 261 5.52 -0.53 -7.76
C LEU A 261 5.98 0.82 -7.21
N LEU A 262 5.07 1.54 -6.59
CA LEU A 262 5.39 2.68 -5.72
C LEU A 262 5.13 2.28 -4.27
N LEU A 263 6.08 2.59 -3.40
CA LEU A 263 5.96 2.43 -1.96
C LEU A 263 5.94 3.83 -1.32
N VAL A 264 4.95 4.06 -0.46
CA VAL A 264 4.85 5.27 0.37
C VAL A 264 4.68 4.84 1.81
N LYS A 265 5.67 5.14 2.66
CA LYS A 265 5.61 4.84 4.09
C LYS A 265 5.08 6.04 4.84
N LEU A 266 4.09 5.81 5.69
CA LEU A 266 3.62 6.77 6.68
C LEU A 266 4.09 6.29 8.05
N THR A 267 4.67 7.19 8.84
CA THR A 267 5.04 6.93 10.23
C THR A 267 4.59 8.08 11.13
N ASP A 268 3.81 7.75 12.17
CA ASP A 268 3.48 8.67 13.25
C ASP A 268 4.57 8.62 14.32
N TYR A 269 5.18 9.77 14.59
CA TYR A 269 6.19 9.97 15.62
C TYR A 269 5.64 10.82 16.78
N ALA A 270 6.03 10.47 18.00
CA ALA A 270 5.82 11.28 19.19
C ALA A 270 7.16 11.90 19.64
N ALA A 271 7.17 13.21 19.85
CA ALA A 271 8.33 13.90 20.37
C ALA A 271 8.58 13.46 21.82
N PRO A 272 9.84 13.22 22.24
CA PRO A 272 10.16 12.84 23.63
C PRO A 272 9.79 13.93 24.63
N THR A 273 9.91 15.19 24.22
CA THR A 273 9.42 16.39 24.91
C THR A 273 8.88 17.37 23.87
N PRO A 274 7.97 18.29 24.22
CA PRO A 274 7.51 19.31 23.26
C PRO A 274 8.68 20.12 22.70
N VAL A 275 8.73 20.29 21.37
CA VAL A 275 9.79 21.03 20.66
C VAL A 275 9.23 22.21 19.87
N THR A 276 10.09 23.12 19.44
CA THR A 276 9.72 24.21 18.52
C THR A 276 10.05 23.86 17.06
N GLN A 277 9.53 24.62 16.10
CA GLN A 277 9.81 24.43 14.66
C GLN A 277 11.31 24.45 14.33
N VAL A 278 12.10 25.24 15.07
CA VAL A 278 13.55 25.39 14.88
C VAL A 278 14.33 24.15 15.37
N GLN A 279 13.67 23.22 16.06
CA GLN A 279 14.28 22.02 16.67
C GLN A 279 13.86 20.73 15.94
N LEU A 280 13.42 20.82 14.69
CA LEU A 280 12.95 19.69 13.88
C LEU A 280 14.06 18.88 13.21
N ASP A 281 15.33 19.15 13.54
CA ASP A 281 16.50 18.65 12.81
C ASP A 281 16.61 17.11 12.78
N ASP A 282 15.89 16.38 13.65
CA ASP A 282 15.86 14.91 13.62
C ASP A 282 14.51 14.31 14.08
N VAL A 283 13.43 14.63 13.36
CA VAL A 283 12.11 13.99 13.59
C VAL A 283 12.20 12.46 13.51
N LEU A 284 13.14 11.91 12.73
CA LEU A 284 13.29 10.46 12.54
C LEU A 284 13.90 9.76 13.78
N ALA A 285 14.56 10.49 14.68
CA ALA A 285 15.01 9.98 15.97
C ALA A 285 13.91 9.97 17.05
N TRP A 286 12.71 10.47 16.76
CA TRP A 286 11.60 10.46 17.71
C TRP A 286 11.02 9.05 17.89
N HIS A 287 10.15 8.89 18.87
CA HIS A 287 9.53 7.59 19.13
C HIS A 287 8.47 7.28 18.07
N GLU A 288 8.71 6.23 17.26
CA GLU A 288 7.71 5.68 16.34
C GLU A 288 6.52 5.11 17.13
N VAL A 289 5.34 5.68 16.92
CA VAL A 289 4.08 5.26 17.56
C VAL A 289 3.35 4.25 16.68
N TRP A 290 3.33 4.49 15.38
CA TRP A 290 2.63 3.66 14.41
C TRP A 290 3.18 3.90 13.00
N SER A 291 3.14 2.87 12.16
CA SER A 291 3.53 3.01 10.76
C SER A 291 2.69 2.11 9.85
N HIS A 292 2.53 2.57 8.62
CA HIS A 292 1.82 1.87 7.56
C HIS A 292 2.50 2.11 6.21
N MET A 293 2.53 1.09 5.36
CA MET A 293 2.98 1.21 3.98
C MET A 293 1.81 1.18 3.01
N LEU A 294 1.72 2.17 2.13
CA LEU A 294 0.89 2.12 0.93
C LEU A 294 1.69 1.55 -0.23
N GLU A 295 1.21 0.46 -0.81
CA GLU A 295 1.69 -0.12 -2.06
C GLU A 295 0.75 0.31 -3.22
N VAL A 296 1.30 0.99 -4.22
CA VAL A 296 0.59 1.27 -5.48
C VAL A 296 1.24 0.44 -6.57
N GLY A 297 0.57 -0.63 -6.98
CA GLY A 297 1.09 -1.57 -7.98
C GLY A 297 0.44 -1.40 -9.35
N SER A 298 1.14 -1.83 -10.40
CA SER A 298 0.52 -2.13 -11.70
C SER A 298 0.81 -3.56 -12.10
N ILE A 299 -0.21 -4.22 -12.63
CA ILE A 299 -0.11 -5.59 -13.12
C ILE A 299 -0.18 -5.60 -14.65
N TYR A 300 0.85 -6.14 -15.27
CA TYR A 300 0.81 -6.56 -16.65
C TYR A 300 0.22 -7.97 -16.75
N ASP A 301 -0.97 -8.08 -17.35
CA ASP A 301 -1.65 -9.36 -17.59
C ASP A 301 -1.75 -9.63 -19.09
N ARG A 302 -0.96 -10.61 -19.56
CA ARG A 302 -0.90 -11.03 -20.96
C ARG A 302 -2.21 -11.58 -21.49
N ARG A 303 -3.13 -12.01 -20.62
CA ARG A 303 -4.41 -12.61 -21.03
C ARG A 303 -5.44 -11.56 -21.46
N ARG A 304 -5.16 -10.28 -21.20
CA ARG A 304 -5.98 -9.14 -21.61
C ARG A 304 -5.65 -8.63 -23.01
N HIS A 305 -4.67 -9.23 -23.69
CA HIS A 305 -4.10 -8.79 -24.97
C HIS A 305 -3.96 -9.97 -25.94
#